data_AF-A0A920A926-F1
#
_entry.id   AF-A0A920A926-F1
#
_cell.length_a   1.000
_cell.length_b   1.000
_cell.length_c   1.000
_cell.angle_alpha   90.00
_cell.angle_beta   90.00
_cell.angle_gamma   90.00
#
_symmetry.space_group_name_H-M   'P 1'
#
loop_
_entity.id
_entity.type
_entity.pdbx_description
1 polymer ?
#
loop_
_entity_poly.entity_id
_entity_poly.type
_entity_poly.pdbx_seq_one_letter_code
_entity_poly.pdbx_strand_id
1 'polypeptide(L)'
;MGLCLSHLRLTEDLESWETNPNKPDFLSSPMEIIRDAPLGSAAYNNEFGRPAIYGYFRTLEYKEYGFHKPVMLAGGIGSIKEDQIKKVNLSLVI
;
A
#
# COMPACT_ATOMS: atom_id res chain seq x y z
N MET A 1 -4.78 -5.73 0.89
CA MET A 1 -4.06 -4.46 0.66
C MET A 1 -3.75 -3.85 2.02
N GLY A 2 -2.49 -3.51 2.28
CA GLY A 2 -2.09 -2.80 3.49
C GLY A 2 -1.65 -1.40 3.16
N LEU A 3 -2.03 -0.41 3.97
CA LEU A 3 -1.58 0.96 3.79
C LEU A 3 -1.21 1.60 5.14
N CYS A 4 0.01 2.13 5.23
CA CYS A 4 0.42 3.02 6.32
C CYS A 4 0.70 4.41 5.77
N LEU A 5 0.07 5.43 6.36
CA LEU A 5 0.25 6.84 6.00
C LEU A 5 0.52 7.69 7.25
N SER A 6 1.09 8.87 7.05
CA SER A 6 1.04 9.94 8.04
C SER A 6 -0.41 10.46 8.22
N HIS A 7 -0.61 11.40 9.14
CA HIS A 7 -1.94 11.92 9.46
C HIS A 7 -2.66 12.49 8.22
N LEU A 8 -3.95 12.16 8.09
CA LEU A 8 -4.72 12.50 6.88
C LEU A 8 -5.08 13.98 6.84
N ARG A 9 -5.37 14.58 8.00
CA ARG A 9 -5.84 15.97 8.10
C ARG A 9 -7.07 16.17 7.21
N LEU A 10 -8.15 15.47 7.58
CA LEU A 10 -9.37 15.34 6.74
C LEU A 10 -10.14 16.65 6.59
N THR A 11 -10.00 17.55 7.56
CA THR A 11 -10.69 18.84 7.66
C THR A 11 -9.69 19.98 7.64
N GLU A 12 -10.19 21.22 7.52
CA GLU A 12 -9.36 22.43 7.65
C GLU A 12 -8.82 22.57 9.08
N ASP A 13 -9.63 22.21 10.08
CA ASP A 13 -9.21 22.16 11.47
C ASP A 13 -8.43 20.86 11.75
N LEU A 14 -7.30 20.99 12.45
CA LEU A 14 -6.52 19.83 12.89
C LEU A 14 -7.17 19.16 14.10
N GLU A 15 -7.19 17.83 14.07
CA GLU A 15 -7.56 17.05 15.25
C GLU A 15 -6.56 17.24 16.39
N SER A 16 -6.97 16.97 17.62
CA SER A 16 -6.14 17.18 18.82
C SER A 16 -4.80 16.42 18.83
N TRP A 17 -4.67 15.37 18.01
CA TRP A 17 -3.45 14.57 17.84
C TRP A 17 -2.69 14.89 16.55
N GLU A 18 -3.21 15.76 15.70
CA GLU A 18 -2.58 16.16 14.44
C GLU A 18 -1.76 17.44 14.60
N THR A 19 -0.64 17.51 13.89
CA THR A 19 0.19 18.70 13.77
C THR A 19 0.28 19.14 12.32
N ASN A 20 0.81 20.34 12.09
CA ASN A 20 1.09 20.79 10.73
C ASN A 20 1.93 19.75 9.95
N PRO A 21 1.70 19.60 8.63
CA PRO A 21 2.42 18.63 7.81
C PRO A 21 3.94 18.87 7.86
N ASN A 22 4.69 17.82 8.16
CA ASN A 22 6.15 17.82 8.09
C ASN A 22 6.64 16.88 6.96
N LYS A 23 6.23 17.17 5.72
CA LYS A 23 6.63 16.40 4.52
C LYS A 23 7.30 17.32 3.48
N PRO A 24 8.19 16.79 2.63
CA PRO A 24 8.63 17.51 1.44
C PRO A 24 7.47 17.87 0.49
N ASP A 25 7.56 19.02 -0.17
CA ASP A 25 6.51 19.54 -1.06
C ASP A 25 6.29 18.68 -2.31
N PHE A 26 7.34 18.00 -2.80
CA PHE A 26 7.25 17.15 -3.99
C PHE A 26 6.54 15.81 -3.74
N LEU A 27 6.27 15.45 -2.48
CA LEU A 27 5.49 14.26 -2.14
C LEU A 27 4.01 14.61 -2.05
N SER A 28 3.15 13.72 -2.56
CA SER A 28 1.71 13.79 -2.32
C SER A 28 1.40 13.75 -0.83
N SER A 29 0.34 14.44 -0.42
CA SER A 29 -0.19 14.37 0.93
C SER A 29 -0.77 12.98 1.24
N PRO A 30 -0.79 12.57 2.53
CA PRO A 30 -1.51 11.37 2.95
C PRO A 30 -2.97 11.33 2.45
N MET A 31 -3.67 12.46 2.44
CA MET A 31 -5.05 12.55 1.95
C MET A 31 -5.19 12.25 0.45
N GLU A 32 -4.29 12.77 -0.38
CA GLU A 32 -4.27 12.46 -1.82
C GLU A 32 -3.98 10.97 -2.05
N ILE A 33 -3.06 10.38 -1.27
CA ILE A 33 -2.68 8.97 -1.41
C ILE A 33 -3.86 8.06 -1.03
N ILE A 34 -4.56 8.30 0.08
CA ILE A 34 -5.69 7.45 0.49
C ILE A 34 -6.89 7.58 -0.48
N ARG A 35 -7.03 8.71 -1.17
CA ARG A 35 -8.04 8.90 -2.21
C ARG A 35 -7.75 8.01 -3.42
N ASP A 36 -6.52 8.02 -3.92
CA ASP A 36 -6.21 7.46 -5.24
C ASP A 36 -5.65 6.02 -5.17
N ALA A 37 -4.80 5.71 -4.17
CA ALA A 37 -4.10 4.43 -4.11
C ALA A 37 -5.04 3.22 -3.93
N PRO A 38 -6.09 3.26 -3.08
CA PRO A 38 -7.04 2.15 -2.97
C PRO A 38 -7.82 1.91 -4.25
N LEU A 39 -8.16 2.97 -5.00
CA LEU A 39 -8.85 2.87 -6.28
C LEU A 39 -7.98 2.17 -7.32
N GLY A 40 -6.70 2.57 -7.44
CA GLY A 40 -5.76 1.91 -8.35
C GLY A 40 -5.54 0.42 -7.98
N SER A 41 -5.39 0.11 -6.69
CA SER A 41 -5.27 -1.27 -6.24
C SER A 41 -6.55 -2.08 -6.51
N ALA A 42 -7.73 -1.50 -6.32
CA ALA A 42 -9.00 -2.17 -6.55
C ALA A 42 -9.23 -2.40 -8.05
N ALA A 43 -8.94 -1.41 -8.90
CA ALA A 43 -9.02 -1.53 -10.35
C ALA A 43 -8.18 -2.71 -10.85
N TYR A 44 -6.91 -2.79 -10.45
CA TYR A 44 -6.04 -3.91 -10.82
C TYR A 44 -6.60 -5.26 -10.34
N ASN A 45 -7.07 -5.36 -9.10
CA ASN A 45 -7.61 -6.61 -8.56
C ASN A 45 -8.89 -7.04 -9.29
N ASN A 46 -9.76 -6.09 -9.62
CA ASN A 46 -11.01 -6.33 -10.32
C ASN A 46 -10.77 -6.74 -11.78
N GLU A 47 -9.91 -6.02 -12.50
CA GLU A 47 -9.56 -6.33 -13.89
C GLU A 47 -8.82 -7.67 -14.01
N PHE A 48 -7.92 -7.96 -13.07
CA PHE A 48 -7.21 -9.24 -13.03
C PHE A 48 -8.09 -10.41 -12.56
N GLY A 49 -9.22 -10.13 -11.89
CA GLY A 49 -10.13 -11.15 -11.39
C GLY A 49 -9.65 -11.85 -10.12
N ARG A 50 -8.90 -11.17 -9.24
CA ARG A 50 -8.55 -11.70 -7.91
C ARG A 50 -9.29 -10.96 -6.79
N PRO A 51 -9.99 -11.67 -5.89
CA PRO A 51 -10.67 -11.02 -4.77
C PRO A 51 -9.66 -10.52 -3.72
N ALA A 52 -9.81 -9.28 -3.29
CA ALA A 52 -9.04 -8.71 -2.19
C ALA A 52 -9.82 -8.85 -0.87
N ILE A 53 -9.54 -9.92 -0.13
CA ILE A 53 -10.33 -10.33 1.05
C ILE A 53 -9.73 -9.92 2.40
N TYR A 54 -8.51 -9.39 2.41
CA TYR A 54 -7.83 -8.95 3.64
C TYR A 54 -7.01 -7.70 3.41
N GLY A 55 -6.92 -6.87 4.44
CA GLY A 55 -6.16 -5.64 4.42
C GLY A 55 -6.09 -4.96 5.78
N TYR A 56 -5.22 -3.97 5.89
CA TYR A 56 -5.16 -3.10 7.06
C TYR A 56 -4.90 -1.67 6.61
N PHE A 57 -5.34 -0.73 7.43
CA PHE A 57 -5.05 0.68 7.25
C PHE A 57 -4.57 1.27 8.57
N ARG A 58 -3.49 2.06 8.51
CA ARG A 58 -2.91 2.74 9.66
C ARG A 58 -2.52 4.16 9.29
N THR A 59 -2.91 5.10 10.14
CA THR A 59 -2.32 6.44 10.20
C THR A 59 -1.40 6.53 11.42
N LEU A 60 -0.21 7.11 11.25
CA LEU A 60 0.68 7.42 12.36
C LEU A 60 1.67 8.51 11.96
N GLU A 61 1.69 9.57 12.75
CA GLU A 61 2.71 10.61 12.73
C GLU A 61 3.01 11.02 14.18
N TYR A 62 4.28 11.10 14.54
CA TYR A 62 4.73 11.50 15.86
C TYR A 62 6.07 12.21 15.76
N LYS A 63 6.06 13.52 16.03
CA LYS A 63 7.24 14.39 15.86
C LYS A 63 7.77 14.33 14.42
N GLU A 64 8.95 13.74 14.23
CA GLU A 64 9.62 13.61 12.93
C GLU A 64 9.42 12.22 12.32
N TYR A 65 8.75 11.32 13.05
CA TYR A 65 8.47 9.97 12.62
C TYR A 65 7.08 9.89 12.02
N GLY A 66 6.94 9.14 10.94
CA GLY A 66 5.66 8.92 10.31
C GLY A 66 5.85 8.19 8.98
N PHE A 67 4.75 8.00 8.28
CA PHE A 67 4.74 7.38 6.97
C PHE A 67 4.52 8.42 5.87
N HIS A 68 5.36 9.48 5.86
CA HIS A 68 5.39 10.47 4.77
C HIS A 68 5.81 9.81 3.46
N LYS A 69 6.75 8.87 3.55
CA LYS A 69 6.91 7.81 2.55
C LYS A 69 5.93 6.68 2.92
N PRO A 70 4.90 6.42 2.11
CA PRO A 70 3.85 5.47 2.47
C PRO A 70 4.36 4.03 2.46
N VAL A 71 3.73 3.18 3.26
CA VAL A 71 3.79 1.73 3.05
C VAL A 71 2.59 1.33 2.22
N MET A 72 2.83 0.84 1.00
CA MET A 72 1.80 0.22 0.16
C MET A 72 2.10 -1.27 0.05
N LEU A 73 1.27 -2.09 0.66
CA LEU A 73 1.46 -3.53 0.77
C LEU A 73 0.44 -4.29 -0.07
N ALA A 74 0.94 -5.12 -0.97
CA ALA A 74 0.15 -6.07 -1.75
C ALA A 74 0.67 -7.49 -1.50
N GLY A 75 -0.26 -8.41 -1.33
CA GLY A 75 0.01 -9.83 -1.12
C GLY A 75 -1.18 -10.65 -1.58
N GLY A 76 -1.01 -11.97 -1.62
CA GLY A 76 -2.06 -12.88 -2.04
C GLY A 76 -1.66 -14.33 -1.84
N ILE A 77 -2.62 -15.21 -2.07
CA ILE A 77 -2.43 -16.65 -2.06
C ILE A 77 -2.84 -17.20 -3.43
N GLY A 78 -2.18 -18.29 -3.83
CA GLY A 78 -2.47 -19.00 -5.07
C GLY A 78 -2.27 -20.49 -4.88
N SER A 79 -2.74 -21.28 -5.85
CA SER A 79 -2.55 -22.72 -5.88
C SER A 79 -1.58 -23.08 -7.00
N ILE A 80 -0.77 -24.10 -6.77
CA ILE A 80 0.16 -24.68 -7.74
C ILE A 80 0.09 -26.20 -7.60
N LYS A 81 0.25 -26.92 -8.72
CA LYS A 81 0.36 -28.38 -8.69
C LYS A 81 1.71 -28.78 -8.08
N GLU A 82 1.72 -29.88 -7.34
CA GLU A 82 2.91 -30.32 -6.59
C GLU A 82 4.12 -30.57 -7.49
N ASP A 83 3.90 -31.15 -8.67
CA ASP A 83 4.93 -31.40 -9.69
C ASP A 83 5.54 -30.12 -10.28
N GLN A 84 4.86 -28.98 -10.14
CA GLN A 84 5.30 -27.67 -10.64
C GLN A 84 5.98 -26.80 -9.56
N ILE A 85 6.12 -27.29 -8.32
CA ILE A 85 6.75 -26.53 -7.22
C ILE A 85 8.26 -26.35 -7.47
N LYS A 86 8.94 -27.43 -7.92
CA LYS A 86 10.38 -27.41 -8.16
C LYS A 86 10.68 -26.82 -9.54
N LYS A 87 11.63 -25.89 -9.60
CA LYS A 87 12.16 -25.37 -10.87
C LYS A 87 12.89 -26.48 -11.63
N VAL A 88 12.72 -26.53 -12.96
CA VAL A 88 13.47 -27.44 -13.82
C VAL A 88 14.90 -26.91 -14.02
N ASN A 89 15.87 -27.82 -14.06
CA ASN A 89 17.22 -27.50 -14.49
C ASN A 89 17.23 -27.40 -16.02
N LEU A 90 17.49 -26.20 -16.53
CA LEU A 90 17.75 -26.01 -17.95
C LEU A 90 19.22 -26.35 -18.21
N SER A 91 19.50 -27.48 -18.84
CA SER A 91 20.80 -27.70 -19.47
C SER A 91 20.83 -26.88 -20.76
N LEU A 92 21.60 -25.80 -20.75
CA LEU A 92 21.99 -25.09 -21.97
C LEU A 92 22.70 -26.10 -22.88
N VAL A 93 21.98 -26.59 -23.89
CA VAL A 93 22.61 -27.22 -25.04
C VAL A 93 23.10 -26.07 -25.92
N ILE A 94 24.37 -25.71 -25.73
CA ILE A 94 25.14 -24.93 -26.71
C ILE A 94 25.62 -25.92 -27.77
#